data_AF-A0A939KAM1-F1
#
_entry.id   AF-A0A939KAM1-F1
#
_cell.length_a   1.000
_cell.length_b   1.000
_cell.length_c   1.000
_cell.angle_alpha   90.00
_cell.angle_beta   90.00
_cell.angle_gamma   90.00
#
_symmetry.space_group_name_H-M   'P 1'
#
loop_
_entity.id
_entity.type
_entity.pdbx_description
1 polymer ?
#
loop_
_entity_poly.entity_id
_entity_poly.type
_entity_poly.pdbx_seq_one_letter_code
_entity_poly.pdbx_strand_id
1 'polypeptide(L)'
;MKFLSSRLPTRKQHPLRHMRLPLVGVALLGSLLLNGCAVMSAEECTHADWYALGQADGAKGRDRQYLQERISVCAKAQVTADTGRYAQGYAQGLQQYCVVENAFSLGANGGQYKGVCPAAIDPQFRRRFDAGRAIYDTRQEVKRLQERINDKERELTQTHKDEERKLRDPKNADERRRIQRDFEQRHHRLRSEIEQLDRQLYRARDQQYDAERRGRQHQ
;
A
#
# COMPACT_ATOMS: atom_id res chain seq x y z
N MET A 1 62.37 -28.18 -24.24
CA MET A 1 60.97 -27.86 -23.89
C MET A 1 60.70 -26.44 -24.36
N LYS A 2 59.89 -26.27 -25.42
CA LYS A 2 59.64 -24.99 -26.09
C LYS A 2 58.42 -24.31 -25.45
N PHE A 3 58.62 -23.10 -24.95
CA PHE A 3 57.57 -22.20 -24.46
C PHE A 3 56.79 -21.63 -25.65
N LEU A 4 55.47 -21.87 -25.69
CA LEU A 4 54.54 -21.16 -26.58
C LEU A 4 53.88 -20.04 -25.78
N SER A 5 54.28 -18.81 -26.09
CA SER A 5 53.68 -17.56 -25.62
C SER A 5 52.57 -17.16 -26.58
N SER A 6 51.31 -17.22 -26.13
CA SER A 6 50.15 -16.72 -26.89
C SER A 6 49.80 -15.30 -26.41
N ARG A 7 50.00 -14.30 -27.29
CA ARG A 7 49.55 -12.92 -27.10
C ARG A 7 48.08 -12.80 -27.49
N LEU A 8 47.24 -12.29 -26.59
CA LEU A 8 45.87 -11.87 -26.87
C LEU A 8 45.85 -10.51 -27.59
N PRO A 9 44.96 -10.28 -28.58
CA PRO A 9 44.85 -9.00 -29.27
C PRO A 9 44.02 -7.97 -28.48
N THR A 10 44.46 -6.72 -28.54
CA THR A 10 43.82 -5.54 -27.92
C THR A 10 42.52 -5.14 -28.62
N ARG A 11 41.42 -5.04 -27.86
CA ARG A 11 40.10 -4.58 -28.30
C ARG A 11 40.13 -3.06 -28.56
N LYS A 12 40.00 -2.63 -29.81
CA LYS A 12 39.80 -1.22 -30.19
C LYS A 12 38.41 -0.74 -29.74
N GLN A 13 38.35 0.39 -29.06
CA GLN A 13 37.11 1.07 -28.68
C GLN A 13 36.63 1.94 -29.84
N HIS A 14 35.39 1.77 -30.28
CA HIS A 14 34.73 2.67 -31.24
C HIS A 14 33.92 3.72 -30.47
N PRO A 15 33.99 5.02 -30.83
CA PRO A 15 33.17 6.05 -30.21
C PRO A 15 31.72 5.93 -30.70
N LEU A 16 30.77 5.90 -29.77
CA LEU A 16 29.34 5.89 -30.05
C LEU A 16 28.92 7.22 -30.70
N ARG A 17 28.48 7.17 -31.96
CA ARG A 17 27.80 8.27 -32.66
C ARG A 17 26.45 8.49 -32.00
N HIS A 18 26.26 9.61 -31.32
CA HIS A 18 24.97 10.03 -30.78
C HIS A 18 24.01 10.40 -31.92
N MET A 19 23.08 9.49 -32.22
CA MET A 19 21.95 9.73 -33.12
C MET A 19 20.91 10.58 -32.39
N ARG A 20 20.72 11.83 -32.83
CA ARG A 20 19.72 12.75 -32.29
C ARG A 20 18.32 12.29 -32.73
N LEU A 21 17.57 11.65 -31.82
CA LEU A 21 16.15 11.36 -32.02
C LEU A 21 15.33 12.66 -31.84
N PRO A 22 14.37 12.97 -32.72
CA PRO A 22 13.60 14.21 -32.63
C PRO A 22 12.65 14.16 -31.42
N LEU A 23 12.74 15.20 -30.58
CA LEU A 23 12.00 15.39 -29.32
C LEU A 23 10.46 15.53 -29.47
N VAL A 24 9.94 15.39 -30.69
CA VAL A 24 8.53 15.71 -31.05
C VAL A 24 7.61 14.48 -30.92
N GLY A 25 8.15 13.26 -30.87
CA GLY A 25 7.35 12.02 -30.80
C GLY A 25 6.95 11.55 -29.39
N VAL A 26 7.50 12.14 -28.32
CA VAL A 26 7.28 11.69 -26.93
C VAL A 26 6.11 12.43 -26.26
N ALA A 27 5.66 13.56 -26.81
CA ALA A 27 4.63 14.39 -26.20
C ALA A 27 3.17 13.90 -26.42
N LEU A 28 2.94 12.94 -27.32
CA LEU A 28 1.59 12.45 -27.66
C LEU A 28 1.18 11.14 -26.95
N LEU A 29 2.10 10.51 -26.20
CA LEU A 29 1.85 9.26 -25.45
C LEU A 29 1.59 9.48 -23.94
N GLY A 30 1.59 10.74 -23.49
CA GLY A 30 1.43 11.09 -22.06
C GLY A 30 0.00 11.34 -21.58
N SER A 31 -1.00 11.39 -22.47
CA SER A 31 -2.34 11.90 -22.13
C SER A 31 -3.38 10.84 -21.76
N LEU A 32 -3.03 9.55 -21.71
CA LEU A 32 -3.99 8.44 -21.52
C LEU A 32 -4.04 7.84 -20.09
N LEU A 33 -3.56 8.54 -19.06
CA LEU A 33 -3.50 8.00 -17.69
C LEU A 33 -4.33 8.78 -16.65
N LEU A 34 -5.34 9.53 -17.09
CA LEU A 34 -6.35 10.13 -16.21
C LEU A 34 -7.67 9.33 -16.24
N ASN A 35 -7.58 8.01 -16.15
CA ASN A 35 -8.72 7.22 -15.69
C ASN A 35 -8.79 7.37 -14.16
N GLY A 36 -9.31 8.51 -13.69
CA GLY A 36 -9.85 8.56 -12.34
C GLY A 36 -10.86 7.43 -12.19
N CYS A 37 -10.95 6.80 -11.02
CA CYS A 37 -11.96 5.76 -10.75
C CYS A 37 -13.37 6.37 -10.78
N ALA A 38 -13.86 6.70 -11.97
CA ALA A 38 -15.23 7.11 -12.18
C ALA A 38 -16.13 5.90 -11.91
N VAL A 39 -17.21 6.12 -11.17
CA VAL A 39 -18.20 5.08 -10.87
C VAL A 39 -18.89 4.54 -12.14
N MET A 40 -18.98 5.39 -13.16
CA MET A 40 -19.44 5.12 -14.53
C MET A 40 -19.19 6.35 -15.41
N SER A 41 -19.25 6.19 -16.73
CA SER A 41 -19.23 7.26 -17.73
C SER A 41 -20.64 7.74 -18.10
N ALA A 42 -20.73 8.89 -18.77
CA ALA A 42 -21.99 9.43 -19.29
C ALA A 42 -22.63 8.52 -20.35
N GLU A 43 -21.81 7.88 -21.19
CA GLU A 43 -22.26 6.94 -22.23
C GLU A 43 -22.79 5.64 -21.62
N GLU A 44 -22.19 5.16 -20.53
CA GLU A 44 -22.67 3.99 -19.82
C GLU A 44 -24.08 4.21 -19.21
N CYS A 45 -24.48 5.47 -18.98
CA CYS A 45 -25.80 5.79 -18.44
C CYS A 45 -26.95 5.49 -19.43
N THR A 46 -26.78 5.74 -20.73
CA THR A 46 -27.86 5.59 -21.72
C THR A 46 -28.29 4.14 -21.91
N HIS A 47 -27.39 3.20 -21.63
CA HIS A 47 -27.62 1.76 -21.73
C HIS A 47 -27.58 1.04 -20.38
N ALA A 48 -27.66 1.79 -19.27
CA ALA A 48 -27.52 1.24 -17.94
C ALA A 48 -28.67 0.29 -17.58
N ASP A 49 -28.35 -0.98 -17.33
CA ASP A 49 -29.23 -1.87 -16.58
C ASP A 49 -29.05 -1.61 -15.08
N TRP A 50 -29.95 -0.79 -14.53
CA TRP A 50 -29.94 -0.40 -13.12
C TRP A 50 -30.03 -1.61 -12.17
N TYR A 51 -30.71 -2.68 -12.55
CA TYR A 51 -30.78 -3.90 -11.73
C TYR A 51 -29.42 -4.60 -11.68
N ALA A 52 -28.78 -4.80 -12.84
CA ALA A 52 -27.46 -5.41 -12.91
C ALA A 52 -26.40 -4.58 -12.18
N LEU A 53 -26.46 -3.24 -12.29
CA LEU A 53 -25.60 -2.33 -11.53
C LEU A 53 -25.80 -2.48 -10.03
N GLY A 54 -27.06 -2.53 -9.57
CA GLY A 54 -27.40 -2.78 -8.18
C GLY A 54 -26.81 -4.09 -7.70
N GLN A 55 -27.03 -5.18 -8.44
CA GLN A 55 -26.52 -6.51 -8.10
C GLN A 55 -25.00 -6.52 -7.97
N ALA A 56 -24.28 -5.91 -8.91
CA ALA A 56 -22.83 -5.83 -8.90
C ALA A 56 -22.29 -4.98 -7.72
N ASP A 57 -22.94 -3.87 -7.39
CA ASP A 57 -22.55 -3.01 -6.27
C ASP A 57 -22.86 -3.69 -4.91
N GLY A 58 -24.00 -4.38 -4.80
CA GLY A 58 -24.39 -5.15 -3.62
C GLY A 58 -23.47 -6.33 -3.35
N ALA A 59 -23.07 -7.08 -4.40
CA ALA A 59 -22.13 -8.19 -4.28
C ALA A 59 -20.72 -7.74 -3.82
N LYS A 60 -20.39 -6.46 -4.01
CA LYS A 60 -19.15 -5.83 -3.54
C LYS A 60 -19.30 -5.13 -2.18
N GLY A 61 -20.50 -5.13 -1.59
CA GLY A 61 -20.78 -4.45 -0.33
C GLY A 61 -20.59 -2.93 -0.38
N ARG A 62 -20.79 -2.32 -1.56
CA ARG A 62 -20.65 -0.87 -1.74
C ARG A 62 -21.72 -0.14 -0.96
N ASP A 63 -21.39 0.98 -0.33
CA ASP A 63 -22.36 1.76 0.42
C ASP A 63 -23.29 2.59 -0.49
N ARG A 64 -24.22 3.31 0.13
CA ARG A 64 -25.20 4.14 -0.57
C ARG A 64 -24.59 5.30 -1.35
N GLN A 65 -23.36 5.73 -1.04
CA GLN A 65 -22.72 6.84 -1.74
C GLN A 65 -22.48 6.48 -3.22
N TYR A 66 -22.21 5.20 -3.51
CA TYR A 66 -22.01 4.72 -4.87
C TYR A 66 -23.22 4.96 -5.78
N LEU A 67 -24.44 4.72 -5.29
CA LEU A 67 -25.65 5.03 -6.05
C LEU A 67 -25.79 6.54 -6.28
N GLN A 68 -25.48 7.37 -5.27
CA GLN A 68 -25.57 8.83 -5.41
C GLN A 68 -24.58 9.37 -6.45
N GLU A 69 -23.37 8.82 -6.50
CA GLU A 69 -22.39 9.15 -7.54
C GLU A 69 -22.91 8.78 -8.93
N ARG A 70 -23.50 7.58 -9.10
CA ARG A 70 -24.13 7.16 -10.37
C ARG A 70 -25.26 8.11 -10.78
N ILE A 71 -26.15 8.46 -9.85
CA ILE A 71 -27.25 9.41 -10.09
C ILE A 71 -26.69 10.75 -10.56
N SER A 72 -25.65 11.27 -9.91
CA SER A 72 -25.04 12.55 -10.27
C SER A 72 -24.40 12.53 -11.66
N VAL A 73 -23.69 11.45 -12.02
CA VAL A 73 -23.09 11.30 -13.35
C VAL A 73 -24.18 11.19 -14.42
N CYS A 74 -25.20 10.34 -14.22
CA CYS A 74 -26.26 10.15 -15.20
C CYS A 74 -27.19 11.35 -15.33
N ALA A 75 -27.39 12.14 -14.28
CA ALA A 75 -28.14 13.39 -14.37
C ALA A 75 -27.47 14.41 -15.30
N LYS A 76 -26.13 14.50 -15.30
CA LYS A 76 -25.38 15.30 -16.30
C LYS A 76 -25.55 14.74 -17.71
N ALA A 77 -25.69 13.42 -17.78
CA ALA A 77 -26.18 12.59 -18.90
C ALA A 77 -27.57 12.92 -19.45
N GLN A 78 -28.37 13.70 -18.70
CA GLN A 78 -29.83 13.79 -18.87
C GLN A 78 -30.55 12.43 -18.78
N VAL A 79 -29.93 11.44 -18.13
CA VAL A 79 -30.50 10.11 -17.86
C VAL A 79 -30.98 10.05 -16.42
N THR A 80 -32.25 9.67 -16.22
CA THR A 80 -32.82 9.46 -14.89
C THR A 80 -32.55 8.04 -14.41
N ALA A 81 -32.04 7.90 -13.19
CA ALA A 81 -31.74 6.61 -12.60
C ALA A 81 -32.99 5.85 -12.15
N ASP A 82 -33.10 4.57 -12.50
CA ASP A 82 -34.11 3.68 -11.91
C ASP A 82 -33.64 3.14 -10.56
N THR A 83 -33.87 3.95 -9.52
CA THR A 83 -33.47 3.61 -8.14
C THR A 83 -34.22 2.41 -7.57
N GLY A 84 -35.43 2.12 -8.08
CA GLY A 84 -36.22 0.95 -7.66
C GLY A 84 -35.60 -0.35 -8.16
N ARG A 85 -35.31 -0.43 -9.47
CA ARG A 85 -34.58 -1.56 -10.08
C ARG A 85 -33.21 -1.75 -9.45
N TYR A 86 -32.47 -0.66 -9.23
CA TYR A 86 -31.19 -0.70 -8.53
C TYR A 86 -31.31 -1.29 -7.13
N ALA A 87 -32.27 -0.83 -6.32
CA ALA A 87 -32.46 -1.33 -4.96
C ALA A 87 -32.78 -2.84 -4.93
N GLN A 88 -33.59 -3.34 -5.87
CA GLN A 88 -33.89 -4.77 -6.00
C GLN A 88 -32.64 -5.58 -6.34
N GLY A 89 -31.88 -5.16 -7.35
CA GLY A 89 -30.62 -5.80 -7.72
C GLY A 89 -29.62 -5.76 -6.56
N TYR A 90 -29.50 -4.62 -5.88
CA TYR A 90 -28.61 -4.42 -4.74
C TYR A 90 -28.94 -5.35 -3.57
N ALA A 91 -30.22 -5.51 -3.24
CA ALA A 91 -30.66 -6.47 -2.24
C ALA A 91 -30.29 -7.92 -2.63
N GLN A 92 -30.39 -8.29 -3.91
CA GLN A 92 -29.94 -9.60 -4.40
C GLN A 92 -28.42 -9.75 -4.31
N GLY A 93 -27.65 -8.73 -4.70
CA GLY A 93 -26.19 -8.74 -4.62
C GLY A 93 -25.69 -8.88 -3.18
N LEU A 94 -26.35 -8.21 -2.22
CA LEU A 94 -26.01 -8.32 -0.80
C LEU A 94 -26.12 -9.74 -0.26
N GLN A 95 -26.94 -10.62 -0.84
CA GLN A 95 -27.00 -12.02 -0.43
C GLN A 95 -25.65 -12.74 -0.62
N GLN A 96 -24.81 -12.27 -1.57
CA GLN A 96 -23.48 -12.81 -1.82
C GLN A 96 -22.42 -12.19 -0.91
N TYR A 97 -22.55 -10.90 -0.59
CA TYR A 97 -21.60 -10.19 0.27
C TYR A 97 -21.82 -10.48 1.77
N CYS A 98 -23.09 -10.49 2.20
CA CYS A 98 -23.49 -10.62 3.60
C CYS A 98 -23.57 -12.08 4.05
N VAL A 99 -22.46 -12.79 3.87
CA VAL A 99 -22.24 -14.14 4.37
C VAL A 99 -21.43 -14.02 5.66
N VAL A 100 -22.02 -14.39 6.79
CA VAL A 100 -21.43 -14.20 8.13
C VAL A 100 -20.08 -14.90 8.27
N GLU A 101 -19.94 -16.07 7.65
CA GLU A 101 -18.74 -16.89 7.64
C GLU A 101 -17.55 -16.16 6.99
N ASN A 102 -17.82 -15.27 6.03
CA ASN A 102 -16.78 -14.51 5.33
C ASN A 102 -16.34 -13.25 6.08
N ALA A 103 -17.12 -12.79 7.06
CA ALA A 103 -16.89 -11.51 7.75
C ALA A 103 -15.51 -11.45 8.42
N PHE A 104 -15.10 -12.54 9.09
CA PHE A 104 -13.79 -12.63 9.73
C PHE A 104 -12.66 -12.50 8.71
N SER A 105 -12.73 -13.27 7.62
CA SER A 105 -11.72 -13.22 6.54
C SER A 105 -11.65 -11.84 5.90
N LEU A 106 -12.80 -11.20 5.66
CA LEU A 106 -12.87 -9.83 5.16
C LEU A 106 -12.09 -8.87 6.06
N GLY A 107 -12.31 -8.92 7.38
CA GLY A 107 -11.58 -8.09 8.34
C GLY A 107 -10.08 -8.41 8.40
N ALA A 108 -9.73 -9.71 8.48
CA ALA A 108 -8.35 -10.19 8.59
C ALA A 108 -7.47 -9.86 7.37
N ASN A 109 -8.10 -9.68 6.21
CA ASN A 109 -7.44 -9.28 4.97
C ASN A 109 -7.41 -7.75 4.77
N GLY A 110 -7.86 -6.96 5.75
CA GLY A 110 -7.85 -5.49 5.67
C GLY A 110 -9.03 -4.90 4.89
N GLY A 111 -10.09 -5.69 4.68
CA GLY A 111 -11.32 -5.21 4.10
C GLY A 111 -11.99 -4.13 4.95
N GLN A 112 -12.95 -3.46 4.34
CA GLN A 112 -13.80 -2.48 5.01
C GLN A 112 -15.23 -2.99 5.04
N TYR A 113 -15.90 -2.81 6.17
CA TYR A 113 -17.32 -3.08 6.31
C TYR A 113 -18.09 -1.77 6.42
N LYS A 114 -19.10 -1.61 5.55
CA LYS A 114 -19.89 -0.38 5.44
C LYS A 114 -21.26 -0.45 6.12
N GLY A 115 -21.54 -1.50 6.90
CA GLY A 115 -22.84 -1.67 7.57
C GLY A 115 -24.00 -1.86 6.59
N VAL A 116 -23.75 -2.54 5.48
CA VAL A 116 -24.71 -2.74 4.39
C VAL A 116 -25.56 -3.99 4.55
N CYS A 117 -25.28 -4.82 5.56
CA CYS A 117 -26.01 -6.07 5.70
C CYS A 117 -27.39 -5.89 6.35
N PRO A 118 -28.33 -6.80 6.07
CA PRO A 118 -29.63 -6.79 6.72
C PRO A 118 -29.50 -6.80 8.25
N ALA A 119 -30.41 -6.09 8.91
CA ALA A 119 -30.39 -5.91 10.37
C ALA A 119 -30.35 -7.23 11.16
N ALA A 120 -30.91 -8.31 10.61
CA ALA A 120 -30.91 -9.63 11.23
C ALA A 120 -29.49 -10.22 11.41
N ILE A 121 -28.54 -9.89 10.53
CA ILE A 121 -27.19 -10.47 10.53
C ILE A 121 -26.07 -9.45 10.75
N ASP A 122 -26.32 -8.15 10.55
CA ASP A 122 -25.32 -7.08 10.73
C ASP A 122 -24.58 -7.15 12.07
N PRO A 123 -25.24 -7.37 13.24
CA PRO A 123 -24.52 -7.45 14.51
C PRO A 123 -23.51 -8.60 14.58
N GLN A 124 -23.87 -9.77 14.03
CA GLN A 124 -22.99 -10.93 14.03
C GLN A 124 -21.86 -10.78 13.00
N PHE A 125 -22.19 -10.26 11.81
CA PHE A 125 -21.22 -9.94 10.76
C PHE A 125 -20.17 -8.96 11.28
N ARG A 126 -20.62 -7.84 11.87
CA ARG A 126 -19.76 -6.81 12.46
C ARG A 126 -18.82 -7.38 13.51
N ARG A 127 -19.34 -8.16 14.47
CA ARG A 127 -18.51 -8.79 15.51
C ARG A 127 -17.39 -9.66 14.92
N ARG A 128 -17.70 -10.49 13.93
CA ARG A 128 -16.69 -11.34 13.26
C ARG A 128 -15.71 -10.52 12.43
N PHE A 129 -16.20 -9.52 11.71
CA PHE A 129 -15.38 -8.57 10.96
C PHE A 129 -14.39 -7.84 11.86
N ASP A 130 -14.85 -7.29 12.99
CA ASP A 130 -14.01 -6.55 13.94
C ASP A 130 -12.92 -7.45 14.55
N ALA A 131 -13.25 -8.71 14.83
CA ALA A 131 -12.27 -9.69 15.31
C ALA A 131 -11.17 -9.97 14.27
N GLY A 132 -11.55 -10.12 13.00
CA GLY A 132 -10.58 -10.23 11.90
C GLY A 132 -9.77 -8.95 11.72
N ARG A 133 -10.43 -7.79 11.79
CA ARG A 133 -9.81 -6.49 11.60
C ARG A 133 -8.73 -6.20 12.65
N ALA A 134 -8.96 -6.59 13.91
CA ALA A 134 -7.96 -6.48 14.97
C ALA A 134 -6.65 -7.23 14.63
N ILE A 135 -6.74 -8.39 13.96
CA ILE A 135 -5.56 -9.13 13.49
C ILE A 135 -4.86 -8.37 12.38
N TYR A 136 -5.61 -7.84 11.41
CA TYR A 136 -5.02 -7.02 10.35
C TYR A 136 -4.27 -5.81 10.92
N ASP A 137 -4.88 -5.09 11.87
CA ASP A 137 -4.31 -3.87 12.44
C ASP A 137 -3.01 -4.18 13.21
N THR A 138 -2.95 -5.27 13.99
CA THR A 138 -1.72 -5.70 14.68
C THR A 138 -0.61 -6.11 13.69
N ARG A 139 -0.96 -6.78 12.59
CA ARG A 139 0.00 -7.12 11.51
C ARG A 139 0.58 -5.87 10.85
N GLN A 140 -0.26 -4.85 10.59
CA GLN A 140 0.22 -3.58 10.03
C GLN A 140 1.16 -2.87 10.98
N GLU A 141 0.89 -2.91 12.29
CA GLU A 141 1.76 -2.30 13.29
C GLU A 141 3.14 -2.97 13.35
N VAL A 142 3.17 -4.31 13.36
CA VAL A 142 4.43 -5.08 13.29
C VAL A 142 5.23 -4.72 12.04
N LYS A 143 4.57 -4.69 10.87
CA LYS A 143 5.19 -4.31 9.60
C LYS A 143 5.78 -2.89 9.67
N ARG A 144 5.00 -1.92 10.13
CA ARG A 144 5.40 -0.51 10.25
C ARG A 144 6.62 -0.34 11.17
N LEU A 145 6.62 -1.03 12.32
CA LEU A 145 7.75 -0.97 13.25
C LEU A 145 9.02 -1.58 12.66
N GLN A 146 8.90 -2.71 11.97
CA GLN A 146 10.02 -3.35 11.28
C GLN A 146 10.60 -2.43 10.19
N GLU A 147 9.76 -1.79 9.39
CA GLU A 147 10.20 -0.82 8.37
C GLU A 147 10.96 0.34 9.02
N ARG A 148 10.46 0.89 10.12
CA ARG A 148 11.14 1.96 10.86
C ARG A 148 12.48 1.54 11.45
N ILE A 149 12.59 0.32 11.99
CA ILE A 149 13.87 -0.23 12.48
C ILE A 149 14.86 -0.31 11.32
N ASN A 150 14.45 -0.94 10.22
CA ASN A 150 15.30 -1.09 9.04
C ASN A 150 15.76 0.27 8.49
N ASP A 151 14.89 1.29 8.51
CA ASP A 151 15.23 2.64 8.08
C ASP A 151 16.31 3.27 8.98
N LYS A 152 16.18 3.09 10.29
CA LYS A 152 17.12 3.60 11.29
C LYS A 152 18.46 2.87 11.25
N GLU A 153 18.47 1.56 11.02
CA GLU A 153 19.69 0.79 10.81
C GLU A 153 20.44 1.25 9.55
N ARG A 154 19.71 1.54 8.46
CA ARG A 154 20.31 2.13 7.25
C ARG A 154 20.88 3.52 7.53
N GLU A 155 20.18 4.35 8.28
CA GLU A 155 20.65 5.67 8.72
C GLU A 155 21.92 5.57 9.58
N LEU A 156 21.96 4.62 10.52
CA LEU A 156 23.14 4.35 11.37
C LEU A 156 24.34 3.90 10.53
N THR A 157 24.11 2.98 9.58
CA THR A 157 25.14 2.50 8.66
C THR A 157 25.69 3.64 7.80
N GLN A 158 24.82 4.50 7.28
CA GLN A 158 25.25 5.67 6.51
C GLN A 158 26.01 6.68 7.37
N THR A 159 25.58 6.87 8.62
CA THR A 159 26.25 7.73 9.60
C THR A 159 27.68 7.23 9.88
N HIS A 160 27.89 5.92 9.99
CA HIS A 160 29.23 5.33 10.13
C HIS A 160 30.12 5.62 8.91
N LYS A 161 29.58 5.48 7.69
CA LYS A 161 30.33 5.79 6.45
C LYS A 161 30.67 7.27 6.34
N ASP A 162 29.75 8.14 6.76
CA ASP A 162 29.96 9.59 6.77
C ASP A 162 31.02 10.01 7.80
N GLU A 163 31.03 9.37 8.96
CA GLU A 163 32.06 9.56 9.98
C GLU A 163 33.44 9.19 9.44
N GLU A 164 33.58 7.99 8.87
CA GLU A 164 34.83 7.52 8.28
C GLU A 164 35.33 8.49 7.20
N ARG A 165 34.43 8.96 6.31
CA ARG A 165 34.77 9.94 5.28
C ARG A 165 35.28 11.25 5.87
N LYS A 166 34.62 11.78 6.91
CA LYS A 166 35.01 13.05 7.53
C LYS A 166 36.29 12.95 8.37
N LEU A 167 36.60 11.79 8.95
CA LEU A 167 37.80 11.58 9.76
C LEU A 167 39.06 11.23 8.95
N ARG A 168 38.93 11.01 7.63
CA ARG A 168 40.03 10.70 6.73
C ARG A 168 41.07 11.83 6.64
N ASP A 169 40.63 13.08 6.60
CA ASP A 169 41.51 14.25 6.48
C ASP A 169 40.94 15.48 7.21
N PRO A 170 41.03 15.54 8.55
CA PRO A 170 40.63 16.70 9.32
C PRO A 170 41.71 17.79 9.29
N LYS A 171 41.33 19.06 9.23
CA LYS A 171 42.26 20.20 9.10
C LYS A 171 43.16 20.37 10.31
N ASN A 172 42.69 20.00 11.50
CA ASN A 172 43.45 20.04 12.75
C ASN A 172 42.85 19.12 13.82
N ALA A 173 43.52 19.04 14.98
CA ALA A 173 43.09 18.21 16.11
C ALA A 173 41.75 18.66 16.71
N ASP A 174 41.44 19.96 16.69
CA ASP A 174 40.18 20.48 17.22
C ASP A 174 38.98 20.10 16.34
N GLU A 175 39.13 20.17 15.02
CA GLU A 175 38.11 19.73 14.07
C GLU A 175 37.86 18.23 14.20
N ARG A 176 38.94 17.41 14.28
CA ARG A 176 38.82 15.97 14.53
C ARG A 176 37.99 15.68 15.79
N ARG A 177 38.29 16.35 16.90
CA ARG A 177 37.57 16.21 18.17
C ARG A 177 36.09 16.61 18.05
N ARG A 178 35.78 17.68 17.31
CA ARG A 178 34.39 18.12 17.07
C ARG A 178 33.63 17.07 16.24
N ILE A 179 34.21 16.62 15.13
CA ILE A 179 33.62 15.58 14.27
C ILE A 179 33.29 14.33 15.08
N GLN A 180 34.24 13.82 15.87
CA GLN A 180 34.05 12.62 16.69
C GLN A 180 32.88 12.78 17.66
N ARG A 181 32.81 13.88 18.42
CA ARG A 181 31.70 14.12 19.36
C ARG A 181 30.35 14.20 18.64
N ASP A 182 30.30 14.89 17.50
CA ASP A 182 29.05 15.05 16.73
C ASP A 182 28.54 13.73 16.18
N PHE A 183 29.44 12.82 15.78
CA PHE A 183 29.04 11.47 15.33
C PHE A 183 28.74 10.54 16.49
N GLU A 184 29.48 10.60 17.59
CA GLU A 184 29.21 9.83 18.80
C GLU A 184 27.79 10.11 19.32
N GLN A 185 27.39 11.38 19.40
CA GLN A 185 26.04 11.77 19.78
C GLN A 185 24.97 11.25 18.81
N ARG A 186 25.22 11.31 17.50
CA ARG A 186 24.30 10.80 16.48
C ARG A 186 24.16 9.28 16.54
N HIS A 187 25.27 8.56 16.69
CA HIS A 187 25.29 7.11 16.87
C HIS A 187 24.52 6.70 18.11
N HIS A 188 24.78 7.36 19.24
CA HIS A 188 24.08 7.08 20.49
C HIS A 188 22.57 7.30 20.34
N ARG A 189 22.16 8.42 19.71
CA ARG A 189 20.76 8.71 19.43
C ARG A 189 20.11 7.63 18.56
N LEU A 190 20.71 7.28 17.42
CA LEU A 190 20.14 6.29 16.49
C LEU A 190 20.03 4.91 17.13
N ARG A 191 21.05 4.48 17.88
CA ARG A 191 21.00 3.21 18.63
C ARG A 191 19.88 3.22 19.67
N SER A 192 19.74 4.30 20.44
CA SER A 192 18.64 4.45 21.39
C SER A 192 17.26 4.44 20.71
N GLU A 193 17.12 5.04 19.52
CA GLU A 193 15.88 5.01 18.75
C GLU A 193 15.56 3.58 18.27
N ILE A 194 16.55 2.85 17.75
CA ILE A 194 16.40 1.44 17.33
C ILE A 194 15.97 0.58 18.52
N GLU A 195 16.66 0.66 19.65
CA GLU A 195 16.32 -0.11 20.86
C GLU A 195 14.89 0.18 21.36
N GLN A 196 14.44 1.44 21.27
CA GLN A 196 13.06 1.80 21.59
C GLN A 196 12.06 1.16 20.65
N LEU A 197 12.35 1.15 19.35
CA LEU A 197 11.52 0.51 18.33
C LEU A 197 11.47 -1.00 18.49
N ASP A 198 12.59 -1.65 18.83
CA ASP A 198 12.64 -3.09 19.11
C ASP A 198 11.74 -3.48 20.28
N ARG A 199 11.76 -2.68 21.36
CA ARG A 199 10.84 -2.88 22.50
C ARG A 199 9.38 -2.73 22.08
N GLN A 200 9.07 -1.79 21.19
CA GLN A 200 7.71 -1.63 20.65
C GLN A 200 7.33 -2.83 19.76
N LEU A 201 8.24 -3.28 18.89
CA LEU A 201 8.04 -4.42 18.01
C LEU A 201 7.77 -5.70 18.79
N TYR A 202 8.52 -5.94 19.87
CA TYR A 202 8.29 -7.08 20.75
C TYR A 202 6.86 -7.08 21.32
N ARG A 203 6.40 -5.94 21.85
CA ARG A 203 5.03 -5.79 22.37
C ARG A 203 3.97 -5.97 21.28
N ALA A 204 4.20 -5.42 20.09
CA ALA A 204 3.28 -5.54 18.96
C ALA A 204 3.16 -6.99 18.47
N ARG A 205 4.26 -7.76 18.47
CA ARG A 205 4.25 -9.20 18.13
C ARG A 205 3.47 -10.03 19.14
N ASP A 206 3.59 -9.73 20.43
CA ASP A 206 2.80 -10.38 21.48
C ASP A 206 1.30 -10.09 21.30
N GLN A 207 0.94 -8.83 21.04
CA GLN A 207 -0.43 -8.44 20.70
C GLN A 207 -0.97 -9.14 19.44
N GLN A 208 -0.13 -9.28 18.40
CA GLN A 208 -0.50 -10.02 17.20
C GLN A 208 -0.78 -11.49 17.52
N TYR A 209 0.10 -12.15 18.26
CA TYR A 209 -0.09 -13.54 18.67
C TYR A 209 -1.40 -13.73 19.44
N ASP A 210 -1.70 -12.82 20.37
CA ASP A 210 -2.94 -12.81 21.13
C ASP A 210 -4.18 -12.59 20.27
N ALA A 211 -4.11 -11.66 19.32
CA ALA A 211 -5.18 -11.41 18.37
C ALA A 211 -5.45 -12.65 17.49
N GLU A 212 -4.39 -13.28 16.97
CA GLU A 212 -4.50 -14.50 16.15
C GLU A 212 -5.06 -15.68 16.94
N ARG A 213 -4.65 -15.83 18.20
CA ARG A 213 -5.18 -16.84 19.11
C ARG A 213 -6.67 -16.68 19.38
N ARG A 214 -7.13 -15.45 19.67
CA ARG A 214 -8.57 -15.14 19.83
C ARG A 214 -9.33 -15.33 18.52
N GLY A 215 -8.73 -14.94 17.40
CA GLY A 215 -9.32 -15.05 16.07
C GLY A 215 -9.70 -16.47 15.65
N ARG A 216 -8.96 -17.49 16.11
CA ARG A 216 -9.29 -18.90 15.84
C ARG A 216 -10.67 -19.33 16.36
N GLN A 217 -11.27 -18.59 17.29
CA GLN A 217 -12.64 -18.84 17.77
C GLN A 217 -13.73 -18.28 16.82
N HIS A 218 -13.32 -17.49 15.82
CA HIS A 218 -14.20 -16.81 14.87
C HIS A 218 -14.06 -17.31 13.42
N GLN A 219 -13.09 -18.20 13.17
CA GLN A 219 -12.96 -18.99 11.95
C GLN A 219 -14.00 -20.11 11.98
#